data_AF-A0AAE3LY32-F1
#
_entry.id   AF-A0AAE3LY32-F1
#
_cell.length_a   1.000
_cell.length_b   1.000
_cell.length_c   1.000
_cell.angle_alpha   90.00
_cell.angle_beta   90.00
_cell.angle_gamma   90.00
#
_symmetry.space_group_name_H-M   'P 1'
#
loop_
_entity.id
_entity.type
_entity.pdbx_description
1 polymer ?
#
loop_
_entity_poly.entity_id
_entity_poly.type
_entity_poly.pdbx_seq_one_letter_code
_entity_poly.pdbx_strand_id
1 'polypeptide(L)'
;MLDWLSISAGLLTDWAFTIVGLLLLLLAGDSLVKGAVNMSLRLGVPALIVSLTIVAFGTSAPELLISIQAIFDGVPDLALGNVVGSNTANVLLVLGVPAMMAVMHTSGCDTRNSYLQMLGGSLLFIALAYRGVFDWIAGLVLLAALAAMLITAALAAQRHRKNGKASEEDELEDLEGADPDLPWSKIILFLVLGLIGLPLGANLLVEGASNIALDYGIPEAVIGLTLVAIGTSLPELATTVMAA
;
A
#
# COMPACT_ATOMS: atom_id res chain seq x y z
N MET A 1 -19.99 24.15 32.35
CA MET A 1 -19.09 23.45 33.31
C MET A 1 -19.12 21.93 33.15
N LEU A 2 -19.27 21.43 31.92
CA LEU A 2 -19.08 20.01 31.55
C LEU A 2 -18.54 19.88 30.11
N ASP A 3 -17.81 20.88 29.62
CA ASP A 3 -17.27 20.83 28.24
C ASP A 3 -16.11 19.83 28.09
N TRP A 4 -15.41 19.53 29.19
CA TRP A 4 -14.31 18.55 29.24
C TRP A 4 -14.75 17.08 29.14
N LEU A 5 -16.02 16.76 29.42
CA LEU A 5 -16.58 15.41 29.24
C LEU A 5 -17.08 15.17 27.80
N SER A 6 -17.39 16.23 27.06
CA SER A 6 -17.70 16.12 25.62
C SER A 6 -16.44 15.92 24.77
N ILE A 7 -15.33 16.54 25.19
CA ILE A 7 -13.99 16.37 24.58
C ILE A 7 -13.48 14.94 24.79
N SER A 8 -13.80 14.26 25.90
CA SER A 8 -13.32 12.88 26.12
C SER A 8 -14.10 11.83 25.31
N ALA A 9 -15.39 12.05 25.05
CA ALA A 9 -16.22 11.08 24.31
C ALA A 9 -16.00 11.16 22.80
N GLY A 10 -15.84 12.37 22.25
CA GLY A 10 -15.48 12.58 20.84
C GLY A 10 -14.11 11.97 20.53
N LEU A 11 -13.09 12.38 21.28
CA LEU A 11 -11.71 11.91 21.07
C LEU A 11 -11.56 10.38 21.15
N LEU A 12 -12.20 9.72 22.13
CA LEU A 12 -12.18 8.25 22.21
C LEU A 12 -12.86 7.60 21.00
N THR A 13 -13.91 8.23 20.48
CA THR A 13 -14.61 7.77 19.28
C THR A 13 -13.73 7.93 18.05
N ASP A 14 -13.01 9.04 17.92
CA ASP A 14 -12.11 9.31 16.78
C ASP A 14 -10.91 8.36 16.77
N TRP A 15 -10.32 8.09 17.93
CA TRP A 15 -9.30 7.04 18.07
C TRP A 15 -9.86 5.65 17.75
N ALA A 16 -11.10 5.35 18.18
CA ALA A 16 -11.74 4.08 17.83
C ALA A 16 -11.98 3.96 16.33
N PHE A 17 -12.48 5.02 15.67
CA PHE A 17 -12.68 5.07 14.22
C PHE A 17 -11.37 4.91 13.46
N THR A 18 -10.31 5.58 13.91
CA THR A 18 -8.97 5.45 13.34
C THR A 18 -8.45 4.01 13.45
N ILE A 19 -8.48 3.42 14.64
CA ILE A 19 -7.95 2.06 14.87
C ILE A 19 -8.80 1.02 14.15
N VAL A 20 -10.14 1.09 14.26
CA VAL A 20 -11.04 0.15 13.59
C VAL A 20 -10.95 0.30 12.08
N GLY A 21 -10.91 1.53 11.57
CA GLY A 21 -10.75 1.83 10.15
C GLY A 21 -9.44 1.27 9.60
N LEU A 22 -8.34 1.47 10.31
CA LEU A 22 -7.04 0.90 9.95
C LEU A 22 -7.06 -0.63 9.94
N LEU A 23 -7.55 -1.27 11.02
CA LEU A 23 -7.65 -2.73 11.08
C LEU A 23 -8.52 -3.28 9.95
N LEU A 24 -9.66 -2.62 9.67
CA LEU A 24 -10.56 -3.02 8.60
C LEU A 24 -9.89 -2.89 7.24
N LEU A 25 -9.15 -1.80 6.98
CA LEU A 25 -8.38 -1.59 5.75
C LEU A 25 -7.33 -2.67 5.55
N LEU A 26 -6.55 -2.98 6.58
CA LEU A 26 -5.49 -3.98 6.50
C LEU A 26 -6.06 -5.37 6.19
N LEU A 27 -7.12 -5.77 6.92
CA LEU A 27 -7.78 -7.05 6.71
C LEU A 27 -8.49 -7.13 5.35
N ALA A 28 -9.13 -6.04 4.92
CA ALA A 28 -9.82 -5.96 3.64
C ALA A 28 -8.83 -5.95 2.46
N GLY A 29 -7.70 -5.25 2.58
CA GLY A 29 -6.63 -5.23 1.59
C GLY A 29 -6.03 -6.62 1.38
N ASP A 30 -5.61 -7.28 2.45
CA ASP A 30 -5.10 -8.66 2.41
C ASP A 30 -6.13 -9.65 1.84
N SER A 31 -7.40 -9.52 2.26
CA SER A 31 -8.50 -10.31 1.69
C SER A 31 -8.67 -10.05 0.19
N LEU A 32 -8.65 -8.78 -0.24
CA LEU A 32 -8.79 -8.44 -1.66
C LEU A 32 -7.68 -9.07 -2.51
N VAL A 33 -6.42 -8.96 -2.05
CA VAL A 33 -5.25 -9.56 -2.71
C VAL A 33 -5.46 -11.07 -2.84
N LYS A 34 -5.72 -11.78 -1.73
CA LYS A 34 -5.95 -13.24 -1.73
C LYS A 34 -7.10 -13.65 -2.64
N GLY A 35 -8.22 -12.92 -2.61
CA GLY A 35 -9.36 -13.19 -3.48
C GLY A 35 -9.01 -13.00 -4.96
N ALA A 36 -8.38 -11.88 -5.31
CA ALA A 36 -8.08 -11.52 -6.69
C ALA A 36 -6.97 -12.40 -7.30
N VAL A 37 -5.94 -12.73 -6.52
CA VAL A 37 -4.86 -13.64 -6.91
C VAL A 37 -5.43 -15.01 -7.25
N ASN A 38 -6.14 -15.64 -6.32
CA ASN A 38 -6.65 -17.01 -6.50
C ASN A 38 -7.73 -17.09 -7.58
N MET A 39 -8.55 -16.04 -7.74
CA MET A 39 -9.47 -15.95 -8.86
C MET A 39 -8.73 -15.93 -10.19
N SER A 40 -7.68 -15.13 -10.31
CA SER A 40 -6.94 -14.95 -11.57
C SER A 40 -6.17 -16.21 -11.97
N LEU A 41 -5.55 -16.89 -11.00
CA LEU A 41 -4.90 -18.18 -11.22
C LEU A 41 -5.89 -19.24 -11.73
N ARG A 42 -7.10 -19.30 -11.17
CA ARG A 42 -8.17 -20.21 -11.64
C ARG A 42 -8.70 -19.90 -13.03
N LEU A 43 -8.60 -18.65 -13.46
CA LEU A 43 -8.93 -18.22 -14.82
C LEU A 43 -7.79 -18.48 -15.82
N GLY A 44 -6.68 -19.09 -15.37
CA GLY A 44 -5.52 -19.39 -16.21
C GLY A 44 -4.66 -18.17 -16.54
N VAL A 45 -4.77 -17.10 -15.74
CA VAL A 45 -3.89 -15.93 -15.88
C VAL A 45 -2.49 -16.31 -15.36
N PRO A 46 -1.41 -16.09 -16.15
CA PRO A 46 -0.05 -16.39 -15.71
C PRO A 46 0.31 -15.69 -14.39
N ALA A 47 0.97 -16.41 -13.47
CA ALA A 47 1.45 -15.90 -12.18
C ALA A 47 2.21 -14.57 -12.32
N LEU A 48 3.09 -14.48 -13.31
CA LEU A 48 3.81 -13.24 -13.63
C LEU A 48 2.90 -12.01 -13.87
N ILE A 49 1.77 -12.20 -14.54
CA ILE A 49 0.84 -11.10 -14.79
C ILE A 49 0.12 -10.76 -13.48
N VAL A 50 -0.28 -11.77 -12.71
CA VAL A 50 -0.93 -11.59 -11.40
C VAL A 50 -0.02 -10.83 -10.43
N SER A 51 1.27 -11.16 -10.36
CA SER A 51 2.23 -10.48 -9.47
C SER A 51 2.47 -9.03 -9.89
N LEU A 52 2.73 -8.79 -11.18
CA LEU A 52 2.99 -7.45 -11.72
C LEU A 52 1.76 -6.53 -11.73
N THR A 53 0.56 -7.07 -11.50
CA THR A 53 -0.68 -6.29 -11.51
C THR A 53 -1.41 -6.40 -10.18
N ILE A 54 -2.08 -7.51 -9.92
CA ILE A 54 -2.98 -7.69 -8.78
C ILE A 54 -2.25 -7.55 -7.45
N VAL A 55 -1.10 -8.21 -7.28
CA VAL A 55 -0.33 -8.12 -6.03
C VAL A 55 0.23 -6.71 -5.88
N ALA A 56 0.90 -6.20 -6.92
CA ALA A 56 1.50 -4.86 -6.91
C ALA A 56 0.49 -3.73 -6.59
N PHE A 57 -0.72 -3.79 -7.13
CA PHE A 57 -1.78 -2.81 -6.81
C PHE A 57 -2.50 -3.12 -5.50
N GLY A 58 -2.67 -4.40 -5.18
CA GLY A 58 -3.47 -4.83 -4.05
C GLY A 58 -2.83 -4.53 -2.69
N THR A 59 -1.50 -4.61 -2.59
CA THR A 59 -0.78 -4.20 -1.37
C THR A 59 -0.84 -2.69 -1.14
N SER A 60 -0.93 -1.89 -2.20
CA SER A 60 -1.11 -0.43 -2.11
C SER A 60 -2.59 0.01 -2.15
N ALA A 61 -3.53 -0.93 -2.12
CA ALA A 61 -4.95 -0.62 -2.18
C ALA A 61 -5.42 0.19 -0.95
N PRO A 62 -5.04 -0.15 0.30
CA PRO A 62 -5.38 0.66 1.47
C PRO A 62 -4.96 2.13 1.31
N GLU A 63 -3.71 2.37 0.90
CA GLU A 63 -3.15 3.71 0.71
C GLU A 63 -3.90 4.48 -0.38
N LEU A 64 -4.19 3.83 -1.50
CA LEU A 64 -4.95 4.43 -2.59
C LEU A 64 -6.34 4.86 -2.12
N LEU A 65 -7.04 3.99 -1.38
CA LEU A 65 -8.39 4.28 -0.91
C LEU A 65 -8.39 5.37 0.16
N ILE A 66 -7.42 5.39 1.08
CA ILE A 66 -7.24 6.50 2.04
C ILE A 66 -7.02 7.80 1.29
N SER A 67 -6.12 7.83 0.31
CA SER A 67 -5.81 9.06 -0.44
C SER A 67 -7.02 9.54 -1.24
N ILE A 68 -7.76 8.66 -1.91
CA ILE A 68 -8.99 9.01 -2.63
C ILE A 68 -10.05 9.57 -1.66
N GLN A 69 -10.27 8.88 -0.54
CA GLN A 69 -11.26 9.28 0.45
C GLN A 69 -10.90 10.63 1.09
N ALA A 70 -9.64 10.84 1.46
CA ALA A 70 -9.15 12.11 1.99
C ALA A 70 -9.35 13.29 1.02
N ILE A 71 -9.20 13.07 -0.28
CA ILE A 71 -9.52 14.10 -1.29
C ILE A 71 -11.03 14.39 -1.33
N PHE A 72 -11.88 13.36 -1.26
CA PHE A 72 -13.34 13.54 -1.25
C PHE A 72 -13.84 14.24 0.01
N ASP A 73 -13.21 13.99 1.15
CA ASP A 73 -13.56 14.60 2.43
C ASP A 73 -12.93 16.00 2.61
N GLY A 74 -12.17 16.48 1.62
CA GLY A 74 -11.62 17.84 1.62
C GLY A 74 -10.36 18.01 2.48
N VAL A 75 -9.65 16.92 2.80
CA VAL A 75 -8.41 16.90 3.58
C VAL A 75 -7.21 16.40 2.74
N PRO A 76 -6.84 17.11 1.66
CA PRO A 76 -5.81 16.67 0.72
C PRO A 76 -4.41 16.55 1.35
N ASP A 77 -4.14 17.30 2.42
CA ASP A 77 -2.88 17.26 3.16
C ASP A 77 -2.69 15.90 3.85
N LEU A 78 -3.77 15.27 4.31
CA LEU A 78 -3.75 13.90 4.84
C LEU A 78 -3.35 12.91 3.74
N ALA A 79 -3.92 13.06 2.53
CA ALA A 79 -3.61 12.20 1.39
C ALA A 79 -2.13 12.29 0.99
N LEU A 80 -1.58 13.51 0.92
CA LEU A 80 -0.17 13.74 0.61
C LEU A 80 0.74 13.20 1.72
N GLY A 81 0.38 13.45 2.98
CA GLY A 81 1.07 12.94 4.15
C GLY A 81 1.15 11.41 4.12
N ASN A 82 0.05 10.73 3.82
CA ASN A 82 0.01 9.27 3.68
C ASN A 82 0.94 8.77 2.57
N VAL A 83 0.84 9.31 1.34
CA VAL A 83 1.65 8.87 0.20
C VAL A 83 3.15 9.02 0.47
N VAL A 84 3.58 10.16 1.03
CA VAL A 84 4.99 10.40 1.36
C VAL A 84 5.42 9.57 2.56
N GLY A 85 4.55 9.46 3.56
CA GLY A 85 4.79 8.72 4.80
C GLY A 85 5.00 7.24 4.55
N SER A 86 4.10 6.57 3.82
CA SER A 86 4.17 5.11 3.60
C SER A 86 5.41 4.73 2.81
N ASN A 87 5.82 5.52 1.82
CA ASN A 87 7.09 5.31 1.12
C ASN A 87 8.30 5.51 2.05
N THR A 88 8.23 6.50 2.95
CA THR A 88 9.28 6.74 3.94
C THR A 88 9.37 5.60 4.96
N ALA A 89 8.22 5.10 5.45
CA ALA A 89 8.13 3.96 6.34
C ALA A 89 8.64 2.69 5.67
N ASN A 90 8.31 2.45 4.40
CA ASN A 90 8.78 1.27 3.67
C ASN A 90 10.32 1.26 3.54
N VAL A 91 10.94 2.39 3.23
CA VAL A 91 12.41 2.45 3.07
C VAL A 91 13.13 2.43 4.42
N LEU A 92 12.65 3.18 5.42
CA LEU A 92 13.36 3.35 6.68
C LEU A 92 13.01 2.30 7.73
N LEU A 93 11.75 1.87 7.80
CA LEU A 93 11.28 0.88 8.78
C LEU A 93 11.26 -0.51 8.18
N VAL A 94 10.45 -0.73 7.12
CA VAL A 94 10.22 -2.08 6.57
C VAL A 94 11.49 -2.69 5.98
N LEU A 95 12.32 -1.91 5.30
CA LEU A 95 13.63 -2.36 4.82
C LEU A 95 14.74 -2.15 5.86
N GLY A 96 14.73 -1.03 6.58
CA GLY A 96 15.81 -0.64 7.47
C GLY A 96 15.93 -1.49 8.74
N VAL A 97 14.81 -1.87 9.37
CA VAL A 97 14.82 -2.68 10.60
C VAL A 97 15.35 -4.10 10.34
N PRO A 98 14.84 -4.87 9.35
CA PRO A 98 15.41 -6.17 8.99
C PRO A 98 16.90 -6.11 8.63
N ALA A 99 17.33 -5.07 7.91
CA ALA A 99 18.73 -4.86 7.56
C ALA A 99 19.67 -4.70 8.77
N MET A 100 19.14 -4.21 9.90
CA MET A 100 19.87 -4.13 11.16
C MET A 100 19.88 -5.45 11.93
N MET A 101 18.88 -6.31 11.72
CA MET A 101 18.73 -7.60 12.38
C MET A 101 19.57 -8.69 11.73
N ALA A 102 19.59 -8.74 10.40
CA ALA A 102 20.28 -9.78 9.64
C ALA A 102 21.00 -9.23 8.40
N VAL A 103 22.08 -9.92 8.01
CA VAL A 103 22.87 -9.55 6.82
C VAL A 103 22.08 -9.89 5.56
N MET A 104 21.69 -8.87 4.81
CA MET A 104 21.04 -9.03 3.51
C MET A 104 22.09 -9.25 2.41
N HIS A 105 22.21 -10.48 1.92
CA HIS A 105 23.12 -10.81 0.82
C HIS A 105 22.55 -10.36 -0.53
N THR A 106 23.08 -9.27 -1.10
CA THR A 106 22.63 -8.73 -2.40
C THR A 106 23.40 -9.27 -3.60
N SER A 107 24.39 -10.14 -3.39
CA SER A 107 25.33 -10.61 -4.44
C SER A 107 24.67 -11.43 -5.56
N GLY A 108 23.48 -11.99 -5.34
CA GLY A 108 22.71 -12.73 -6.34
C GLY A 108 21.57 -11.94 -7.01
N CYS A 109 21.26 -10.73 -6.53
CA CYS A 109 20.12 -9.94 -6.99
C CYS A 109 20.58 -8.72 -7.80
N ASP A 110 20.17 -8.62 -9.06
CA ASP A 110 20.38 -7.40 -9.86
C ASP A 110 19.34 -6.33 -9.48
N THR A 111 19.58 -5.67 -8.34
CA THR A 111 18.69 -4.61 -7.80
C THR A 111 18.94 -3.24 -8.43
N ARG A 112 19.94 -3.12 -9.31
CA ARG A 112 20.40 -1.82 -9.84
C ARG A 112 19.29 -1.10 -10.60
N ASN A 113 18.58 -1.82 -11.46
CA ASN A 113 17.50 -1.21 -12.26
C ASN A 113 16.34 -0.76 -11.37
N SER A 114 15.89 -1.59 -10.43
CA SER A 114 14.82 -1.23 -9.48
C SER A 114 15.21 -0.03 -8.62
N TYR A 115 16.46 0.02 -8.15
CA TYR A 115 16.99 1.15 -7.40
C TYR A 115 17.02 2.45 -8.22
N LEU A 116 17.47 2.39 -9.48
CA LEU A 116 17.49 3.56 -10.37
C LEU A 116 16.08 4.05 -10.72
N GLN A 117 15.13 3.12 -10.91
CA GLN A 117 13.72 3.46 -11.13
C GLN A 117 13.10 4.14 -9.90
N MET A 118 13.33 3.59 -8.72
CA MET A 118 12.90 4.20 -7.45
C MET A 118 13.47 5.61 -7.29
N LEU A 119 14.78 5.79 -7.50
CA LEU A 119 15.44 7.08 -7.39
C LEU A 119 14.91 8.08 -8.43
N GLY A 120 14.71 7.65 -9.67
CA GLY A 120 14.11 8.47 -10.73
C GLY A 120 12.66 8.88 -10.42
N GLY A 121 11.84 7.96 -9.91
CA GLY A 121 10.47 8.21 -9.48
C GLY A 121 10.41 9.21 -8.32
N SER A 122 11.27 9.05 -7.31
CA SER A 122 11.36 9.99 -6.19
C SER A 122 11.80 11.38 -6.63
N LEU A 123 12.81 11.50 -7.51
CA LEU A 123 13.22 12.79 -8.06
C LEU A 123 12.13 13.46 -8.90
N LEU A 124 11.40 12.67 -9.70
CA LEU A 124 10.25 13.16 -10.46
C LEU A 124 9.15 13.68 -9.53
N PHE A 125 8.79 12.93 -8.49
CA PHE A 125 7.82 13.35 -7.49
C PHE A 125 8.24 14.65 -6.79
N ILE A 126 9.51 14.73 -6.35
CA ILE A 126 10.08 15.94 -5.75
C ILE A 126 10.00 17.14 -6.70
N ALA A 127 10.37 16.96 -7.97
CA ALA A 127 10.31 18.03 -8.97
C ALA A 127 8.88 18.54 -9.19
N LEU A 128 7.88 17.65 -9.20
CA LEU A 128 6.47 18.02 -9.29
C LEU A 128 5.99 18.72 -8.01
N ALA A 129 6.42 18.26 -6.82
CA ALA A 129 6.10 18.88 -5.54
C ALA A 129 6.64 20.31 -5.42
N TYR A 130 7.84 20.59 -5.97
CA TYR A 130 8.42 21.94 -6.00
C TYR A 130 7.58 22.97 -6.77
N ARG A 131 6.66 22.52 -7.63
CA ARG A 131 5.70 23.39 -8.31
C ARG A 131 4.61 23.92 -7.37
N GLY A 132 4.52 23.38 -6.15
CA GLY A 132 3.60 23.80 -5.09
C GLY A 132 2.17 23.28 -5.23
N VAL A 133 1.83 22.59 -6.34
CA VAL A 133 0.48 22.06 -6.60
C VAL A 133 0.56 20.78 -7.42
N PHE A 134 -0.18 19.75 -6.99
CA PHE A 134 -0.47 18.55 -7.79
C PHE A 134 -1.79 18.73 -8.53
N ASP A 135 -1.72 19.06 -9.81
CA ASP A 135 -2.87 19.13 -10.71
C ASP A 135 -3.01 17.82 -11.52
N TRP A 136 -4.02 17.76 -12.39
CA TRP A 136 -4.25 16.62 -13.28
C TRP A 136 -3.05 16.34 -14.21
N ILE A 137 -2.23 17.34 -14.53
CA ILE A 137 -1.01 17.18 -15.35
C ILE A 137 0.03 16.41 -14.55
N ALA A 138 0.28 16.79 -13.29
CA ALA A 138 1.16 16.04 -12.40
C ALA A 138 0.69 14.59 -12.23
N GLY A 139 -0.63 14.38 -12.06
CA GLY A 139 -1.22 13.05 -12.03
C GLY A 139 -0.97 12.24 -13.31
N LEU A 140 -1.19 12.83 -14.49
CA LEU A 140 -0.94 12.18 -15.77
C LEU A 140 0.54 11.82 -15.97
N VAL A 141 1.45 12.71 -15.57
CA VAL A 141 2.90 12.47 -15.62
C VAL A 141 3.29 11.31 -14.72
N LEU A 142 2.77 11.25 -13.48
CA LEU A 142 3.04 10.14 -12.57
C LEU A 142 2.45 8.82 -13.06
N LEU A 143 1.24 8.84 -13.63
CA LEU A 143 0.63 7.65 -14.25
C LEU A 143 1.41 7.16 -15.47
N ALA A 144 1.94 8.06 -16.30
CA ALA A 144 2.80 7.70 -17.41
C ALA A 144 4.13 7.07 -16.93
N ALA A 145 4.71 7.60 -15.85
CA ALA A 145 5.90 7.03 -15.22
C ALA A 145 5.62 5.63 -14.64
N LEU A 146 4.48 5.46 -13.95
CA LEU A 146 4.02 4.16 -13.45
C LEU A 146 3.84 3.15 -14.60
N ALA A 147 3.18 3.55 -15.68
CA ALA A 147 3.00 2.70 -16.85
C ALA A 147 4.34 2.28 -17.48
N ALA A 148 5.28 3.22 -17.61
CA ALA A 148 6.63 2.91 -18.10
C ALA A 148 7.34 1.91 -17.18
N MET A 149 7.27 2.11 -15.86
CA MET A 149 7.82 1.18 -14.87
C MET A 149 7.23 -0.23 -15.03
N LEU A 150 5.91 -0.37 -15.05
CA LEU A 150 5.23 -1.65 -15.22
C LEU A 150 5.58 -2.34 -16.54
N ILE A 151 5.67 -1.59 -17.65
CA ILE A 151 6.10 -2.13 -18.94
C ILE A 151 7.54 -2.65 -18.86
N THR A 152 8.46 -1.89 -18.25
CA THR A 152 9.85 -2.36 -18.11
C THR A 152 9.96 -3.60 -17.23
N ALA A 153 9.20 -3.66 -16.14
CA ALA A 153 9.14 -4.83 -15.26
C ALA A 153 8.60 -6.06 -16.00
N ALA A 154 7.52 -5.90 -16.76
CA ALA A 154 6.93 -6.96 -17.58
C ALA A 154 7.88 -7.48 -18.66
N LEU A 155 8.57 -6.57 -19.38
CA LEU A 155 9.55 -6.95 -20.40
C LEU A 155 10.77 -7.65 -19.80
N ALA A 156 11.26 -7.19 -18.63
CA ALA A 156 12.35 -7.84 -17.93
C ALA A 156 11.95 -9.25 -17.51
N ALA A 157 10.79 -9.40 -16.87
CA ALA A 157 10.29 -10.67 -16.40
C ALA A 157 10.05 -11.69 -17.53
N GLN A 158 9.49 -11.25 -18.66
CA GLN A 158 9.34 -12.11 -19.85
C GLN A 158 10.68 -12.60 -20.42
N ARG A 159 11.75 -11.78 -20.34
CA ARG A 159 13.10 -12.18 -20.75
C ARG A 159 13.70 -13.19 -19.79
N HIS A 160 13.47 -13.05 -18.49
CA HIS A 160 13.90 -14.03 -17.48
C HIS A 160 13.26 -15.40 -17.72
N ARG A 161 11.95 -15.42 -18.03
CA ARG A 161 11.23 -16.65 -18.43
C ARG A 161 11.77 -17.27 -19.71
N LYS A 162 12.00 -16.46 -20.76
CA LYS A 162 12.53 -16.95 -22.05
C LYS A 162 13.95 -17.54 -21.93
N ASN A 163 14.74 -17.06 -20.97
CA ASN A 163 16.08 -17.56 -20.71
C ASN A 163 16.11 -18.81 -19.81
N GLY A 164 14.94 -19.37 -19.44
CA GLY A 164 14.82 -20.62 -18.68
C GLY A 164 15.32 -20.54 -17.24
N LYS A 165 15.36 -19.34 -16.65
CA LYS A 165 15.90 -19.11 -15.29
C LYS A 165 14.86 -19.16 -14.18
N ALA A 166 13.56 -19.19 -14.52
CA ALA A 166 12.45 -19.29 -13.56
C ALA A 166 11.47 -20.33 -14.09
N SER A 167 11.11 -21.32 -13.27
CA SER A 167 10.03 -22.25 -13.57
C SER A 167 8.68 -21.62 -13.18
N GLU A 168 7.59 -22.10 -13.79
CA GLU A 168 6.24 -21.67 -13.39
C GLU A 168 5.90 -22.07 -11.95
N GLU A 169 6.54 -23.11 -11.41
CA GLU A 169 6.38 -23.56 -10.02
C GLU A 169 7.04 -22.57 -9.05
N ASP A 170 8.27 -22.12 -9.34
CA ASP A 170 8.96 -21.11 -8.53
C ASP A 170 8.17 -19.79 -8.50
N GLU A 171 7.63 -19.35 -9.65
CA GLU A 171 6.82 -18.13 -9.73
C GLU A 171 5.51 -18.22 -8.94
N LEU A 172 4.94 -19.42 -8.79
CA LEU A 172 3.72 -19.64 -8.02
C LEU A 172 4.00 -19.72 -6.51
N GLU A 173 5.12 -20.31 -6.11
CA GLU A 173 5.53 -20.43 -4.71
C GLU A 173 5.88 -19.08 -4.09
N ASP A 174 6.52 -18.21 -4.88
CA ASP A 174 6.85 -16.83 -4.48
C ASP A 174 5.66 -15.85 -4.58
N LEU A 175 4.50 -16.29 -5.11
CA LEU A 175 3.38 -15.39 -5.35
C LEU A 175 2.55 -15.17 -4.09
N GLU A 176 2.67 -13.96 -3.53
CA GLU A 176 1.96 -13.57 -2.32
C GLU A 176 0.43 -13.75 -2.44
N GLY A 177 -0.14 -14.44 -1.46
CA GLY A 177 -1.58 -14.71 -1.40
C GLY A 177 -2.07 -15.86 -2.28
N ALA A 178 -1.19 -16.57 -2.99
CA ALA A 178 -1.56 -17.78 -3.73
C ALA A 178 -1.87 -18.96 -2.79
N ASP A 179 -3.03 -19.59 -2.98
CA ASP A 179 -3.46 -20.83 -2.33
C ASP A 179 -4.26 -21.65 -3.36
N PRO A 180 -3.62 -22.62 -4.05
CA PRO A 180 -4.23 -23.39 -5.14
C PRO A 180 -5.53 -24.11 -4.72
N ASP A 181 -5.63 -24.50 -3.45
CA ASP A 181 -6.72 -25.31 -2.92
C ASP A 181 -7.89 -24.46 -2.41
N LEU A 182 -7.78 -23.13 -2.45
CA LEU A 182 -8.77 -22.22 -1.88
C LEU A 182 -10.12 -22.31 -2.61
N PRO A 183 -11.21 -22.80 -1.97
CA PRO A 183 -12.49 -23.00 -2.64
C PRO A 183 -13.10 -21.68 -3.15
N TRP A 184 -13.88 -21.77 -4.24
CA TRP A 184 -14.56 -20.60 -4.85
C TRP A 184 -15.40 -19.79 -3.86
N SER A 185 -15.99 -20.43 -2.85
CA SER A 185 -16.73 -19.73 -1.79
C SER A 185 -15.84 -18.79 -0.97
N LYS A 186 -14.63 -19.21 -0.63
CA LYS A 186 -13.65 -18.36 0.08
C LYS A 186 -13.11 -17.26 -0.82
N ILE A 187 -12.86 -17.54 -2.10
CA ILE A 187 -12.45 -16.53 -3.08
C ILE A 187 -13.49 -15.41 -3.16
N ILE A 188 -14.77 -15.77 -3.35
CA ILE A 188 -15.87 -14.80 -3.41
C ILE A 188 -15.99 -14.04 -2.09
N LEU A 189 -15.89 -14.73 -0.95
CA LEU A 189 -15.92 -14.09 0.37
C LEU A 189 -14.81 -13.04 0.50
N PHE A 190 -13.58 -13.40 0.16
CA PHE A 190 -12.42 -12.50 0.23
C PHE A 190 -12.55 -11.29 -0.70
N LEU A 191 -13.06 -11.49 -1.92
CA LEU A 191 -13.36 -10.38 -2.84
C LEU A 191 -14.43 -9.45 -2.27
N VAL A 192 -15.51 -9.99 -1.72
CA VAL A 192 -16.60 -9.19 -1.13
C VAL A 192 -16.11 -8.43 0.11
N LEU A 193 -15.36 -9.09 1.00
CA LEU A 193 -14.77 -8.46 2.18
C LEU A 193 -13.81 -7.34 1.78
N GLY A 194 -12.97 -7.56 0.76
CA GLY A 194 -12.07 -6.54 0.24
C GLY A 194 -12.80 -5.34 -0.36
N LEU A 195 -13.74 -5.59 -1.28
CA LEU A 195 -14.47 -4.54 -2.01
C LEU A 195 -15.35 -3.68 -1.10
N ILE A 196 -15.92 -4.26 -0.03
CA ILE A 196 -16.77 -3.53 0.92
C ILE A 196 -15.93 -2.94 2.06
N GLY A 197 -14.99 -3.73 2.59
CA GLY A 197 -14.19 -3.34 3.75
C GLY A 197 -13.23 -2.20 3.46
N LEU A 198 -12.63 -2.14 2.26
CA LEU A 198 -11.68 -1.09 1.91
C LEU A 198 -12.31 0.33 1.95
N PRO A 199 -13.42 0.61 1.23
CA PRO A 199 -14.05 1.93 1.31
C PRO A 199 -14.54 2.30 2.71
N LEU A 200 -15.11 1.33 3.45
CA LEU A 200 -15.60 1.55 4.81
C LEU A 200 -14.46 1.88 5.77
N GLY A 201 -13.36 1.13 5.69
CA GLY A 201 -12.19 1.34 6.53
C GLY A 201 -11.51 2.67 6.21
N ALA A 202 -11.42 3.04 4.92
CA ALA A 202 -10.89 4.34 4.50
C ALA A 202 -11.72 5.50 5.05
N ASN A 203 -13.05 5.43 4.96
CA ASN A 203 -13.93 6.47 5.47
C ASN A 203 -13.78 6.65 7.00
N LEU A 204 -13.82 5.56 7.76
CA LEU A 204 -13.62 5.60 9.22
C LEU A 204 -12.24 6.15 9.60
N LEU A 205 -11.19 5.70 8.89
CA LEU A 205 -9.82 6.12 9.18
C LEU A 205 -9.62 7.60 8.87
N VAL A 206 -10.09 8.09 7.72
CA VAL A 206 -9.94 9.49 7.31
C VAL A 206 -10.71 10.41 8.26
N GLU A 207 -11.95 10.07 8.60
CA GLU A 207 -12.77 10.84 9.55
C GLU A 207 -12.08 10.92 10.93
N GLY A 208 -11.71 9.76 11.50
CA GLY A 208 -11.04 9.71 12.80
C GLY A 208 -9.69 10.42 12.79
N ALA A 209 -8.86 10.21 11.77
CA ALA A 209 -7.55 10.83 11.66
C ALA A 209 -7.63 12.36 11.51
N SER A 210 -8.60 12.85 10.74
CA SER A 210 -8.85 14.29 10.57
C SER A 210 -9.31 14.93 11.87
N ASN A 211 -10.25 14.31 12.59
CA ASN A 211 -10.74 14.83 13.87
C ASN A 211 -9.63 14.84 14.93
N ILE A 212 -8.80 13.80 14.98
CA ILE A 212 -7.60 13.76 15.83
C ILE A 212 -6.67 14.94 15.51
N ALA A 213 -6.38 15.19 14.23
CA ALA A 213 -5.51 16.31 13.84
C ALA A 213 -6.05 17.65 14.35
N LEU A 214 -7.36 17.89 14.18
CA LEU A 214 -8.05 19.09 14.64
C LEU A 214 -8.01 19.23 16.17
N ASP A 215 -8.31 18.16 16.90
CA ASP A 215 -8.36 18.16 18.37
C ASP A 215 -6.99 18.42 19.00
N TYR A 216 -5.93 17.87 18.42
CA TYR A 216 -4.56 18.10 18.88
C TYR A 216 -3.94 19.39 18.30
N GLY A 217 -4.63 20.08 17.39
CA GLY A 217 -4.14 21.30 16.74
C GLY A 217 -2.88 21.09 15.90
N ILE A 218 -2.71 19.91 15.33
CA ILE A 218 -1.58 19.56 14.45
C ILE A 218 -2.06 19.42 13.00
N PRO A 219 -1.19 19.67 11.99
CA PRO A 219 -1.58 19.54 10.60
C PRO A 219 -1.99 18.10 10.24
N GLU A 220 -3.03 17.91 9.43
CA GLU A 220 -3.45 16.58 8.96
C GLU A 220 -2.31 15.86 8.22
N ALA A 221 -1.45 16.61 7.54
CA ALA A 221 -0.23 16.08 6.92
C ALA A 221 0.68 15.35 7.90
N VAL A 222 0.77 15.80 9.17
CA VAL A 222 1.59 15.15 10.19
C VAL A 222 0.98 13.82 10.61
N ILE A 223 -0.34 13.77 10.80
CA ILE A 223 -1.07 12.52 11.08
C ILE A 223 -0.95 11.54 9.90
N GLY A 224 -1.08 12.03 8.66
CA GLY A 224 -0.89 11.24 7.44
C GLY A 224 0.52 10.65 7.34
N LEU A 225 1.54 11.48 7.56
CA LEU A 225 2.96 11.09 7.50
C LEU A 225 3.35 10.07 8.58
N THR A 226 2.64 10.05 9.71
CA THR A 226 3.00 9.27 10.89
C THR A 226 2.00 8.16 11.17
N LEU A 227 0.89 8.47 11.82
CA LEU A 227 -0.10 7.52 12.31
C LEU A 227 -0.67 6.66 11.18
N VAL A 228 -1.12 7.29 10.09
CA VAL A 228 -1.75 6.59 8.97
C VAL A 228 -0.70 5.79 8.21
N ALA A 229 0.38 6.44 7.76
CA ALA A 229 1.44 5.80 7.00
C ALA A 229 2.13 4.63 7.72
N ILE A 230 2.48 4.81 9.00
CA ILE A 230 3.07 3.72 9.79
C ILE A 230 2.05 2.61 9.96
N GLY A 231 0.79 2.98 10.25
CA GLY A 231 -0.30 2.03 10.44
C GLY A 231 -0.51 1.11 9.25
N THR A 232 -0.52 1.65 8.02
CA THR A 232 -0.71 0.82 6.83
C THR A 232 0.50 -0.04 6.48
N SER A 233 1.72 0.40 6.84
CA SER A 233 2.97 -0.36 6.64
C SER A 233 3.30 -1.38 7.75
N LEU A 234 2.47 -1.49 8.80
CA LEU A 234 2.73 -2.41 9.92
C LEU A 234 2.74 -3.89 9.52
N PRO A 235 1.81 -4.39 8.68
CA PRO A 235 1.83 -5.78 8.24
C PRO A 235 3.12 -6.16 7.53
N GLU A 236 3.60 -5.29 6.63
CA GLU A 236 4.84 -5.46 5.88
C GLU A 236 6.04 -5.44 6.82
N LEU A 237 6.07 -4.52 7.78
CA LEU A 237 7.13 -4.51 8.79
C LEU A 237 7.15 -5.81 9.61
N ALA A 238 5.99 -6.32 9.98
CA ALA A 238 5.89 -7.56 10.74
C ALA A 238 6.39 -8.76 9.91
N THR A 239 5.98 -8.86 8.64
CA THR A 239 6.40 -9.97 7.77
C THR A 239 7.89 -9.92 7.46
N THR A 240 8.46 -8.74 7.17
CA THR A 240 9.89 -8.63 6.88
C THR A 240 10.77 -8.84 8.12
N VAL A 241 10.31 -8.43 9.30
CA VAL A 241 11.00 -8.72 10.57
C VAL A 241 10.94 -10.21 10.91
N MET A 242 9.83 -10.90 10.65
CA MET A 242 9.75 -12.36 10.85
C MET A 242 10.64 -13.15 9.89
N ALA A 243 10.93 -12.58 8.71
CA ALA A 243 11.78 -13.20 7.70
C ALA A 243 13.30 -12.98 7.94
N ALA A 244 13.68 -12.01 8.77
CA ALA A 244 15.08 -11.63 9.06
C ALA A 244 15.62 -12.31 10.31
#